data_AF-A0A949PTX3-F1
#
_entry.id   AF-A0A949PTX3-F1
#
_cell.length_a   1.000
_cell.length_b   1.000
_cell.length_c   1.000
_cell.angle_alpha   90.00
_cell.angle_beta   90.00
_cell.angle_gamma   90.00
#
_symmetry.space_group_name_H-M   'P 1'
#
loop_
_entity.id
_entity.type
_entity.pdbx_description
1 polymer ?
#
loop_
_entity_poly.entity_id
_entity_poly.type
_entity_poly.pdbx_seq_one_letter_code
_entity_poly.pdbx_strand_id
1 'polypeptide(L)'
;LEPIRKKLFGLTIDPVRLSEIRNERRPNSRYASLQNCRQEVAEAEAMMRRAGVQWLSSTHKSIEEISTTVLQQVLPQRLGVNLNG
;
A
#
# COMPACT_ATOMS: atom_id res chain seq x y z
N LEU A 1 -11.24 6.01 -16.02
CA LEU A 1 -10.55 4.97 -15.21
C LEU A 1 -11.22 3.59 -15.31
N GLU A 2 -12.47 3.47 -15.75
CA GLU A 2 -13.21 2.20 -15.71
C GLU A 2 -12.54 0.98 -16.37
N PRO A 3 -11.86 1.07 -17.52
CA PRO A 3 -11.25 -0.12 -18.12
C PRO A 3 -10.10 -0.72 -17.29
N ILE A 4 -9.44 0.10 -16.46
CA ILE A 4 -8.23 -0.30 -15.72
C ILE A 4 -8.46 -0.48 -14.22
N ARG A 5 -9.67 -0.21 -13.71
CA ARG A 5 -9.96 -0.25 -12.26
C ARG A 5 -9.63 -1.59 -11.61
N LYS A 6 -9.84 -2.69 -12.35
CA LYS A 6 -9.51 -4.06 -11.92
C LYS A 6 -8.00 -4.35 -11.84
N LYS A 7 -7.16 -3.49 -12.41
CA LYS A 7 -5.69 -3.59 -12.35
C LYS A 7 -5.08 -2.69 -11.27
N LEU A 8 -5.89 -1.90 -10.57
CA LEU A 8 -5.42 -1.02 -9.52
C LEU A 8 -5.22 -1.82 -8.23
N PHE A 9 -4.06 -1.61 -7.62
CA PHE A 9 -3.72 -2.18 -6.33
C PHE A 9 -2.98 -1.12 -5.52
N GLY A 10 -3.45 -0.86 -4.30
CA GLY A 10 -2.90 0.16 -3.42
C GLY A 10 -1.81 -0.39 -2.49
N LEU A 11 -0.86 0.48 -2.15
CA LEU A 11 0.04 0.25 -1.02
C LEU A 11 -0.22 1.35 0.02
N THR A 12 -0.35 0.95 1.28
CA THR A 12 -0.38 1.85 2.42
C THR A 12 0.84 1.62 3.31
N ILE A 13 1.08 2.52 4.25
CA ILE A 13 2.18 2.46 5.20
C ILE A 13 1.71 2.98 6.55
N ASP A 14 2.26 2.41 7.62
CA ASP A 14 2.02 2.90 8.97
C ASP A 14 2.50 4.37 9.10
N PRO A 15 1.70 5.28 9.67
CA PRO A 15 2.08 6.69 9.80
C PRO A 15 3.35 6.94 10.62
N VAL A 16 3.61 6.13 11.66
CA VAL A 16 4.82 6.25 12.48
C VAL A 16 6.02 5.85 11.64
N ARG A 17 5.94 4.72 10.95
CA ARG A 17 7.03 4.28 10.06
C ARG A 17 7.30 5.27 8.93
N LEU A 18 6.25 5.83 8.34
CA LEU A 18 6.38 6.88 7.31
C LEU A 18 7.08 8.13 7.87
N SER A 19 6.70 8.55 9.08
CA SER A 19 7.32 9.68 9.78
C SER A 19 8.81 9.44 10.01
N GLU A 20 9.21 8.26 10.49
CA GLU A 20 10.62 7.88 10.68
C GLU A 20 11.43 8.01 9.38
N ILE A 21 10.99 7.33 8.32
CA ILE A 21 11.66 7.34 7.00
C ILE A 21 11.76 8.78 6.46
N ARG A 22 10.70 9.58 6.64
CA ARG A 22 10.71 10.98 6.18
C ARG A 22 11.60 11.86 7.03
N ASN A 23 11.75 11.59 8.33
CA ASN A 23 12.68 12.32 9.19
C ASN A 23 14.14 12.01 8.82
N GLU A 24 14.48 10.77 8.45
CA GLU A 24 15.80 10.43 7.93
C GLU A 24 16.14 11.21 6.64
N ARG A 25 15.13 11.40 5.77
CA ARG A 25 15.31 12.11 4.50
C ARG A 25 15.29 13.64 4.63
N ARG A 26 14.40 14.17 5.47
CA ARG A 26 14.15 15.61 5.67
C ARG A 26 13.67 15.87 7.11
N PRO A 27 14.60 15.92 8.09
CA PRO A 27 14.25 16.07 9.49
C PRO A 27 13.58 17.41 9.79
N ASN A 28 12.80 17.47 10.88
CA ASN A 28 12.17 18.69 11.40
C ASN A 28 11.26 19.42 10.40
N SER A 29 10.68 18.69 9.44
CA SER A 29 9.80 19.24 8.40
C SER A 29 8.35 18.86 8.63
N ARG A 30 7.40 19.70 8.16
CA ARG A 30 5.96 19.35 8.16
C ARG A 30 5.72 18.02 7.42
N TYR A 31 6.43 17.80 6.32
CA TYR A 31 6.43 16.57 5.53
C TYR A 31 6.71 15.32 6.37
N ALA A 32 7.65 15.41 7.30
CA ALA A 32 8.05 14.32 8.19
C ALA A 32 7.30 14.29 9.53
N SER A 33 6.39 15.23 9.78
CA SER A 33 5.64 15.24 11.04
C SER A 33 4.64 14.08 11.11
N LEU A 34 4.51 13.47 12.29
CA LEU A 34 3.58 12.37 12.51
C LEU A 34 2.13 12.78 12.22
N GLN A 35 1.74 14.01 12.56
CA GLN A 35 0.40 14.52 12.28
C GLN A 35 0.11 14.54 10.78
N ASN A 36 1.04 15.06 9.97
CA ASN A 36 0.89 15.11 8.52
C ASN A 36 0.88 13.69 7.93
N CYS A 37 1.75 12.80 8.39
CA CYS A 37 1.76 11.40 7.94
C CYS A 37 0.44 10.68 8.27
N ARG A 38 -0.13 10.89 9.46
CA ARG A 38 -1.44 10.31 9.83
C ARG A 38 -2.57 10.80 8.94
N GLN A 39 -2.60 12.10 8.65
CA GLN A 39 -3.60 12.70 7.76
C GLN A 39 -3.50 12.12 6.34
N GLU A 40 -2.30 12.14 5.75
CA GLU A 40 -2.07 11.64 4.39
C GLU A 40 -2.42 10.15 4.24
N VAL A 41 -2.02 9.31 5.21
CA VAL A 41 -2.35 7.88 5.19
C VAL A 41 -3.85 7.66 5.31
N ALA A 42 -4.53 8.35 6.24
CA ALA A 42 -5.97 8.22 6.41
C ALA A 42 -6.75 8.68 5.16
N GLU A 43 -6.35 9.77 4.52
CA GLU A 43 -6.95 10.27 3.29
C GLU A 43 -6.76 9.29 2.12
N ALA A 44 -5.55 8.72 1.98
CA ALA A 44 -5.26 7.72 0.97
C ALA A 44 -6.10 6.45 1.16
N GLU A 45 -6.19 5.93 2.38
CA GLU A 45 -7.00 4.75 2.69
C GLU A 45 -8.49 5.01 2.50
N ALA A 46 -8.99 6.19 2.89
CA ALA A 46 -10.37 6.59 2.62
C ALA A 46 -10.64 6.70 1.11
N MET A 47 -9.70 7.21 0.33
CA MET A 47 -9.79 7.27 -1.14
C MET A 47 -9.86 5.87 -1.75
N MET A 48 -8.96 4.96 -1.37
CA MET A 48 -8.94 3.59 -1.88
C MET A 48 -10.22 2.83 -1.52
N ARG A 49 -10.71 3.01 -0.28
CA ARG A 49 -11.98 2.43 0.20
C ARG A 49 -13.17 2.89 -0.63
N ARG A 50 -13.32 4.21 -0.84
CA ARG A 50 -14.39 4.77 -1.70
C ARG A 50 -14.28 4.30 -3.15
N ALA A 51 -13.05 4.09 -3.63
CA ALA A 51 -12.80 3.62 -4.98
C ALA A 51 -13.00 2.09 -5.16
N GLY A 52 -13.18 1.33 -4.07
CA GLY A 52 -13.23 -0.13 -4.11
C GLY A 52 -11.90 -0.77 -4.52
N VAL A 53 -10.78 -0.09 -4.28
CA VAL A 53 -9.43 -0.56 -4.59
C VAL A 53 -8.93 -1.38 -3.40
N GLN A 54 -8.41 -2.58 -3.65
CA GLN A 54 -7.74 -3.37 -2.62
C GLN A 54 -6.35 -2.79 -2.33
N TRP A 55 -5.87 -2.92 -1.10
CA TRP A 55 -4.53 -2.49 -0.72
C TRP A 55 -3.88 -3.43 0.29
N LEU A 56 -2.56 -3.33 0.40
CA LEU A 56 -1.77 -3.97 1.47
C LEU A 56 -0.90 -2.93 2.18
N SER A 57 -0.60 -3.19 3.46
CA SER A 57 0.39 -2.41 4.19
C SER A 57 1.80 -2.92 3.89
N SER A 58 2.69 -2.02 3.45
CA SER A 58 4.10 -2.32 3.15
C SER A 58 5.04 -2.09 4.33
N THR A 59 4.54 -1.72 5.51
CA THR A 59 5.35 -1.31 6.67
C THR A 59 6.43 -2.32 7.07
N HIS A 60 6.10 -3.61 7.03
CA HIS A 60 6.97 -4.70 7.46
C HIS A 60 7.09 -5.80 6.40
N LYS A 61 7.01 -5.44 5.12
CA LYS A 61 7.09 -6.40 4.01
C LYS A 61 8.26 -6.08 3.10
N SER A 62 8.98 -7.10 2.66
CA SER A 62 9.98 -6.95 1.62
C SER A 62 9.33 -6.66 0.26
N ILE A 63 10.14 -6.20 -0.71
CA ILE A 63 9.67 -5.95 -2.08
C ILE A 63 9.16 -7.25 -2.70
N GLU A 64 9.80 -8.38 -2.44
CA GLU A 64 9.42 -9.71 -2.91
C GLU A 64 8.09 -10.19 -2.32
N GLU A 65 7.88 -9.98 -1.01
CA GLU A 65 6.61 -10.31 -0.36
C GLU A 65 5.45 -9.47 -0.88
N ILE A 66 5.68 -8.17 -1.08
CA ILE A 66 4.71 -7.25 -1.69
C ILE A 66 4.38 -7.73 -3.10
N SER A 67 5.41 -7.99 -3.93
CA SER A 67 5.24 -8.42 -5.31
C SER A 67 4.44 -9.74 -5.41
N THR A 68 4.78 -10.72 -4.56
CA THR A 68 4.07 -12.00 -4.50
C THR A 68 2.60 -11.81 -4.13
N THR A 69 2.32 -10.98 -3.12
CA THR A 69 0.95 -10.68 -2.68
C THR A 69 0.14 -10.00 -3.78
N VAL A 70 0.71 -8.99 -4.45
CA VAL A 70 0.06 -8.27 -5.55
C VAL A 70 -0.25 -9.22 -6.72
N LEU A 71 0.72 -10.06 -7.11
CA LEU A 71 0.53 -11.03 -8.20
C LEU A 71 -0.57 -12.04 -7.87
N GLN A 72 -0.62 -12.55 -6.64
CA GLN A 72 -1.67 -13.47 -6.19
C GLN A 72 -3.06 -12.82 -6.21
N GLN A 73 -3.19 -11.56 -5.79
CA GLN A 73 -4.48 -10.89 -5.67
C GLN A 73 -4.99 -10.30 -7.00
N VAL A 74 -4.10 -9.82 -7.87
CA VAL A 74 -4.47 -9.15 -9.13
C VAL A 74 -4.44 -10.12 -10.33
N LEU A 75 -3.59 -11.15 -10.30
CA LEU A 75 -3.40 -12.11 -11.41
C LEU A 75 -3.44 -13.58 -10.93
N PRO A 76 -4.52 -14.02 -10.27
CA PRO A 76 -4.60 -15.37 -9.71
C PRO A 76 -4.41 -16.49 -10.76
N GLN A 77 -4.71 -16.23 -12.03
CA GLN A 77 -4.60 -17.22 -13.11
C GLN A 77 -3.17 -17.47 -13.62
N ARG A 78 -2.18 -16.65 -13.22
CA ARG A 78 -0.78 -16.83 -13.65
C ARG A 78 0.07 -17.68 -12.70
N LEU A 79 -0.41 -17.92 -11.48
CA LEU A 79 0.21 -18.84 -10.55
C LEU A 79 -0.64 -20.12 -10.58
N GLY A 80 -0.28 -21.06 -11.46
CA GLY A 80 -0.87 -22.39 -11.55
C GLY A 80 -0.56 -23.24 -10.31
N VAL A 81 -0.95 -22.77 -9.13
CA VAL A 81 -0.93 -23.55 -7.90
C VAL A 81 -2.37 -23.95 -7.62
N ASN A 82 -2.72 -25.18 -8.01
CA ASN A 82 -3.88 -25.87 -7.48
C ASN A 82 -3.68 -26.01 -5.96
N LEU A 83 -4.24 -25.08 -5.18
CA LEU A 83 -4.45 -25.26 -3.75
C LEU A 83 -5.84 -25.87 -3.53
N ASN A 84 -6.01 -27.09 -4.06
CA ASN A 84 -7.07 -28.01 -3.66
C ASN A 84 -6.46 -29.42 -3.73
N GLY A 85 -5.95 -29.85 -2.57
CA GLY A 85 -5.44 -31.17 -2.25
C GLY A 85 -5.43 -31.29 -0.74
#